data_AF-A0A524NMY3-F1
#
_entry.id   AF-A0A524NMY3-F1
#
_cell.length_a   1.000
_cell.length_b   1.000
_cell.length_c   1.000
_cell.angle_alpha   90.00
_cell.angle_beta   90.00
_cell.angle_gamma   90.00
#
_symmetry.space_group_name_H-M   'P 1'
#
loop_
_entity.id
_entity.type
_entity.pdbx_description
1 polymer ?
#
loop_
_entity_poly.entity_id
_entity_poly.type
_entity_poly.pdbx_seq_one_letter_code
_entity_poly.pdbx_strand_id
1 'polypeptide(L)'
;MRVDTHTVRKAPMLLTASLGLLIVLTPAAAEAQTCSSVCNQVRRACNHAAKGMSKAARITCTENVGTCRDDCETNASTCPGDCDAASATCAAACATAPDATACEADCAAALAQCVDDCTNCDANCLTTGVTCKNEAKAARDAMREVCSGARDICDGSCEEPIDRGCVHDCTTDEHGCRDDAKRTEVGCKKGCAKGSAAKSCIRTCRKDNNLEQQACEDLTVLCYAGCIGVDLTPPPVTTPTTMAP
;
A
#
# COMPACT_ATOMS: atom_id res chain seq x y z
N MET A 1 28.95 3.68 15.16
CA MET A 1 27.68 3.67 15.93
C MET A 1 26.75 2.66 15.27
N ARG A 2 26.13 1.76 16.04
CA ARG A 2 25.00 0.98 15.52
C ARG A 2 23.88 1.97 15.31
N VAL A 3 23.61 2.33 14.06
CA VAL A 3 22.28 2.81 13.69
C VAL A 3 21.38 1.63 14.06
N ASP A 4 20.69 1.75 15.19
CA ASP A 4 19.57 0.87 15.46
C ASP A 4 18.61 1.10 14.30
N THR A 5 18.68 0.19 13.32
CA THR A 5 17.64 0.01 12.32
C THR A 5 16.37 -0.21 13.11
N HIS A 6 15.65 0.88 13.36
CA HIS A 6 14.30 0.81 13.88
C HIS A 6 13.62 -0.21 13.00
N THR A 7 13.18 -1.27 13.66
CA THR A 7 12.42 -2.32 13.04
C THR A 7 11.18 -1.61 12.54
N VAL A 8 11.20 -1.17 11.28
CA VAL A 8 10.02 -0.73 10.55
C VAL A 8 9.06 -1.86 10.81
N ARG A 9 8.03 -1.58 11.60
CA ARG A 9 6.92 -2.49 11.78
C ARG A 9 6.38 -2.66 10.37
N LYS A 10 6.87 -3.70 9.70
CA LYS A 10 6.23 -4.30 8.55
C LYS A 10 4.82 -4.55 9.04
N ALA A 11 3.88 -3.68 8.65
CA ALA A 11 2.49 -4.05 8.69
C ALA A 11 2.45 -5.38 7.96
N PRO A 12 2.07 -6.49 8.62
CA PRO A 12 2.00 -7.74 7.92
C PRO A 12 0.95 -7.54 6.84
N MET A 13 1.39 -7.46 5.58
CA MET A 13 0.61 -7.94 4.45
C MET A 13 0.35 -9.43 4.70
N LEU A 14 -0.57 -9.72 5.61
CA LEU A 14 -1.21 -11.01 5.75
C LEU A 14 -2.27 -11.09 4.68
N LEU A 15 -1.81 -11.19 3.44
CA LEU A 15 -2.52 -11.86 2.35
C LEU A 15 -2.19 -13.35 2.48
N THR A 16 -2.55 -13.94 3.62
CA THR A 16 -2.58 -15.40 3.75
C THR A 16 -3.93 -15.85 3.22
N ALA A 17 -3.90 -16.35 1.99
CA ALA A 17 -4.91 -17.25 1.46
C ALA A 17 -5.15 -18.38 2.45
N SER A 18 -6.34 -18.43 3.03
CA SER A 18 -6.86 -19.62 3.68
C SER A 18 -8.11 -20.05 2.91
N LEU A 19 -7.86 -20.92 1.92
CA LEU A 19 -8.85 -21.83 1.36
C LEU A 19 -9.50 -22.64 2.48
N GLY A 20 -10.83 -22.68 2.49
CA GLY A 20 -11.56 -23.82 3.02
C GLY A 20 -12.73 -23.47 3.93
N LEU A 21 -13.92 -23.35 3.35
CA LEU A 21 -15.10 -24.04 3.87
C LEU A 21 -16.18 -24.19 2.79
N LEU A 22 -16.32 -25.41 2.29
CA LEU A 22 -17.49 -25.84 1.50
C LEU A 22 -18.76 -25.65 2.34
N ILE A 23 -19.67 -24.80 1.88
CA ILE A 23 -21.10 -24.88 2.22
C ILE A 23 -21.86 -25.11 0.92
N VAL A 24 -22.43 -26.30 0.82
CA VAL A 24 -23.35 -26.71 -0.25
C VAL A 24 -24.67 -25.96 -0.01
N LEU A 25 -24.92 -24.90 -0.76
CA LEU A 25 -26.25 -24.29 -0.89
C LEU A 25 -26.72 -24.41 -2.33
N THR A 26 -27.85 -25.09 -2.47
CA THR A 26 -28.60 -25.28 -3.71
C THR A 26 -28.87 -23.96 -4.44
N PRO A 27 -28.73 -23.91 -5.78
CA PRO A 27 -28.90 -22.69 -6.56
C PRO A 27 -30.38 -22.34 -6.69
N ALA A 28 -30.84 -21.33 -5.94
CA ALA A 28 -31.99 -20.57 -6.39
C ALA A 28 -31.57 -19.86 -7.68
N ALA A 29 -32.37 -19.99 -8.73
CA ALA A 29 -32.10 -19.45 -10.05
C ALA A 29 -31.78 -17.95 -9.98
N ALA A 30 -30.49 -17.62 -9.95
CA ALA A 30 -30.00 -16.29 -10.16
C ALA A 30 -30.45 -15.86 -11.56
N GLU A 31 -31.23 -14.80 -11.64
CA GLU A 31 -31.57 -14.15 -12.90
C GLU A 31 -30.26 -13.94 -13.68
N ALA A 32 -30.26 -14.32 -14.97
CA ALA A 32 -29.08 -14.20 -15.82
C ALA A 32 -28.54 -12.77 -15.73
N GLN A 33 -27.38 -12.56 -15.12
CA GLN A 33 -26.74 -11.26 -15.19
C GLN A 33 -26.38 -11.03 -16.65
N THR A 34 -27.05 -10.06 -17.29
CA THR A 34 -26.72 -9.67 -18.65
C THR A 34 -25.33 -9.07 -18.69
N CYS A 35 -24.67 -9.14 -19.83
CA CYS A 35 -23.37 -8.53 -20.03
C CYS A 35 -23.34 -7.06 -19.55
N SER A 36 -24.38 -6.29 -19.89
CA SER A 36 -24.52 -4.88 -19.49
C SER A 36 -24.53 -4.68 -17.97
N SER A 37 -25.13 -5.61 -17.21
CA SER A 37 -25.14 -5.55 -15.74
C SER A 37 -23.74 -5.77 -15.18
N VAL A 38 -23.03 -6.80 -15.65
CA VAL A 38 -21.66 -7.11 -15.20
C VAL A 38 -20.69 -5.99 -15.59
N CYS A 39 -20.78 -5.47 -16.80
CA CYS A 39 -19.93 -4.37 -17.25
C CYS A 39 -20.15 -3.08 -16.46
N ASN A 40 -21.40 -2.79 -16.06
CA ASN A 40 -21.68 -1.67 -15.16
C ASN A 40 -21.13 -1.91 -13.75
N GLN A 41 -21.17 -3.15 -13.25
CA GLN A 41 -20.54 -3.51 -11.99
C GLN A 41 -19.02 -3.32 -12.06
N VAL A 42 -18.36 -3.91 -13.06
CA VAL A 42 -16.91 -3.78 -13.34
C VAL A 42 -16.50 -2.30 -13.46
N ARG A 43 -17.30 -1.45 -14.12
CA ARG A 43 -16.99 -0.02 -14.22
C ARG A 43 -17.05 0.72 -12.88
N ARG A 44 -18.03 0.42 -12.02
CA ARG A 44 -18.15 1.04 -10.68
C ARG A 44 -16.96 0.62 -9.84
N ALA A 45 -16.80 -0.68 -9.73
CA ALA A 45 -15.70 -1.40 -9.15
C ALA A 45 -14.32 -0.82 -9.52
N CYS A 46 -14.03 -0.66 -10.80
CA CYS A 46 -12.83 -0.01 -11.32
C CYS A 46 -12.59 1.40 -10.78
N ASN A 47 -13.63 2.23 -10.75
CA ASN A 47 -13.52 3.58 -10.20
C ASN A 47 -13.30 3.57 -8.67
N HIS A 48 -13.82 2.56 -7.98
CA HIS A 48 -13.58 2.36 -6.55
C HIS A 48 -12.13 1.92 -6.29
N ALA A 49 -11.64 0.89 -6.98
CA ALA A 49 -10.25 0.43 -6.86
C ALA A 49 -9.24 1.54 -7.17
N ALA A 50 -9.42 2.30 -8.26
CA ALA A 50 -8.55 3.43 -8.60
C ALA A 50 -8.53 4.53 -7.52
N LYS A 51 -9.67 4.78 -6.86
CA LYS A 51 -9.75 5.70 -5.71
C LYS A 51 -9.12 5.10 -4.46
N GLY A 52 -9.34 3.80 -4.21
CA GLY A 52 -8.80 3.03 -3.10
C GLY A 52 -7.29 3.04 -3.10
N MET A 53 -6.66 2.67 -4.22
CA MET A 53 -5.21 2.69 -4.38
C MET A 53 -4.62 4.09 -4.25
N SER A 54 -5.24 5.11 -4.87
CA SER A 54 -4.78 6.49 -4.72
C SER A 54 -4.85 6.97 -3.27
N LYS A 55 -5.88 6.57 -2.52
CA LYS A 55 -6.05 6.89 -1.11
C LYS A 55 -5.04 6.15 -0.24
N ALA A 56 -4.85 4.84 -0.45
CA ALA A 56 -3.88 4.02 0.26
C ALA A 56 -2.46 4.58 0.07
N ALA A 57 -2.06 4.82 -1.19
CA ALA A 57 -0.77 5.41 -1.51
C ALA A 57 -0.59 6.78 -0.84
N ARG A 58 -1.61 7.64 -0.81
CA ARG A 58 -1.56 8.93 -0.10
C ARG A 58 -1.45 8.80 1.42
N ILE A 59 -2.07 7.80 2.03
CA ILE A 59 -1.97 7.56 3.47
C ILE A 59 -0.54 7.18 3.81
N THR A 60 0.00 6.15 3.15
CA THR A 60 1.40 5.73 3.31
C THR A 60 2.36 6.88 3.05
N CYS A 61 2.08 7.70 2.03
CA CYS A 61 2.84 8.91 1.74
C CYS A 61 2.89 9.88 2.92
N THR A 62 1.73 10.15 3.50
CA THR A 62 1.57 11.13 4.58
C THR A 62 2.24 10.63 5.84
N GLU A 63 2.12 9.33 6.13
CA GLU A 63 2.81 8.68 7.24
C GLU A 63 4.33 8.74 7.06
N ASN A 64 4.86 8.36 5.89
CA ASN A 64 6.29 8.40 5.62
C ASN A 64 6.87 9.82 5.69
N VAL A 65 6.19 10.82 5.13
CA VAL A 65 6.61 12.22 5.21
C VAL A 65 6.53 12.75 6.65
N GLY A 66 5.51 12.33 7.40
CA GLY A 66 5.38 12.65 8.83
C GLY A 66 6.55 12.09 9.63
N THR A 67 6.83 10.79 9.49
CA THR A 67 7.97 10.13 10.14
C THR A 67 9.30 10.77 9.74
N CYS A 68 9.52 11.06 8.45
CA CYS A 68 10.72 11.74 7.97
C CYS A 68 10.92 13.09 8.69
N ARG A 69 9.86 13.89 8.81
CA ARG A 69 9.94 15.19 9.48
C ARG A 69 10.18 15.05 10.98
N ASP A 70 9.50 14.11 11.63
CA ASP A 70 9.66 13.87 13.07
C ASP A 70 11.09 13.37 13.38
N ASP A 71 11.66 12.56 12.49
CA ASP A 71 13.06 12.10 12.56
C ASP A 71 14.04 13.27 12.33
N CYS A 72 13.78 14.15 11.35
CA CYS A 72 14.56 15.37 11.14
C CYS A 72 14.57 16.26 12.40
N GLU A 73 13.39 16.51 12.99
CA GLU A 73 13.26 17.38 14.18
C GLU A 73 13.97 16.77 15.39
N THR A 74 13.82 15.45 15.58
CA THR A 74 14.47 14.72 16.68
C THR A 74 15.99 14.76 16.56
N ASN A 75 16.52 14.59 15.34
CA ASN A 75 17.96 14.49 15.10
C ASN A 75 18.63 15.82 14.77
N ALA A 76 17.89 16.91 14.56
CA ALA A 76 18.44 18.20 14.12
C ALA A 76 19.62 18.70 14.96
N SER A 77 19.60 18.42 16.28
CA SER A 77 20.65 18.81 17.21
C SER A 77 21.82 17.82 17.33
N THR A 78 21.62 16.55 16.99
CA THR A 78 22.64 15.48 17.09
C THR A 78 23.31 15.21 15.75
N CYS A 79 22.63 15.52 14.64
CA CYS A 79 23.05 15.21 13.27
C CYS A 79 24.50 15.60 12.96
N PRO A 80 24.98 16.83 13.26
CA PRO A 80 26.37 17.20 12.99
C PRO A 80 27.37 16.32 13.77
N GLY A 81 27.06 16.03 15.04
CA GLY A 81 27.91 15.18 15.88
C GLY A 81 27.92 13.72 15.45
N ASP A 82 26.78 13.21 14.97
CA ASP A 82 26.66 11.85 14.45
C ASP A 82 27.43 11.68 13.12
N CYS A 83 27.37 12.69 12.23
CA CYS A 83 28.17 12.71 11.00
C CYS A 83 29.67 12.74 11.28
N ASP A 84 30.12 13.56 12.25
CA ASP A 84 31.52 13.62 12.65
C ASP A 84 32.01 12.29 13.24
N ALA A 85 31.19 11.65 14.09
CA ALA A 85 31.50 10.35 14.67
C ALA A 85 31.55 9.23 13.60
N ALA A 86 30.66 9.27 12.62
CA ALA A 86 30.67 8.37 11.48
C ALA A 86 31.93 8.56 10.62
N SER A 87 32.30 9.81 10.32
CA SER A 87 33.54 10.13 9.61
C SER A 87 34.78 9.63 10.34
N ALA A 88 34.88 9.86 11.66
CA ALA A 88 36.00 9.36 12.46
C ALA A 88 36.09 7.82 12.44
N THR A 89 34.94 7.14 12.47
CA THR A 89 34.87 5.68 12.34
C THR A 89 35.33 5.21 10.95
N CYS A 90 34.93 5.93 9.90
CA CYS A 90 35.28 5.66 8.51
C CYS A 90 36.79 5.83 8.28
N ALA A 91 37.37 6.94 8.75
CA ALA A 91 38.80 7.20 8.69
C ALA A 91 39.62 6.12 9.42
N ALA A 92 39.15 5.65 10.58
CA ALA A 92 39.80 4.56 11.30
C ALA A 92 39.78 3.23 10.52
N ALA A 93 38.71 2.96 9.77
CA ALA A 93 38.62 1.78 8.91
C ALA A 93 39.60 1.87 7.72
N CYS A 94 39.71 3.05 7.10
CA CYS A 94 40.59 3.28 5.96
C CYS A 94 42.08 3.10 6.26
N ALA A 95 42.50 3.27 7.50
CA ALA A 95 43.89 3.01 7.92
C ALA A 95 44.35 1.56 7.67
N THR A 96 43.41 0.62 7.52
CA THR A 96 43.69 -0.79 7.25
C THR A 96 43.25 -1.23 5.84
N ALA A 97 42.72 -0.32 5.04
CA ALA A 97 42.25 -0.62 3.70
C ALA A 97 43.43 -0.85 2.73
N PRO A 98 43.29 -1.77 1.77
CA PRO A 98 44.33 -2.03 0.77
C PRO A 98 44.60 -0.82 -0.15
N ASP A 99 43.62 0.07 -0.31
CA ASP A 99 43.75 1.37 -0.96
C ASP A 99 43.20 2.45 -0.01
N ALA A 100 44.08 2.96 0.85
CA ALA A 100 43.72 3.96 1.84
C ALA A 100 43.24 5.28 1.20
N THR A 101 43.81 5.67 0.05
CA THR A 101 43.47 6.92 -0.63
C THR A 101 42.07 6.88 -1.24
N ALA A 102 41.71 5.78 -1.91
CA ALA A 102 40.35 5.60 -2.41
C ALA A 102 39.33 5.56 -1.25
N CYS A 103 39.66 4.84 -0.18
CA CYS A 103 38.80 4.75 1.01
C CYS A 103 38.58 6.12 1.69
N GLU A 104 39.64 6.92 1.86
CA GLU A 104 39.53 8.27 2.43
C GLU A 104 38.66 9.19 1.57
N ALA A 105 38.75 9.09 0.24
CA ALA A 105 37.91 9.85 -0.68
C ALA A 105 36.41 9.45 -0.54
N ASP A 106 36.12 8.16 -0.43
CA ASP A 106 34.76 7.66 -0.23
C ASP A 106 34.20 8.10 1.14
N CYS A 107 35.00 8.05 2.20
CA CYS A 107 34.61 8.57 3.52
C CYS A 107 34.34 10.07 3.52
N ALA A 108 35.16 10.86 2.80
CA ALA A 108 34.95 12.29 2.68
C ALA A 108 33.67 12.62 1.91
N ALA A 109 33.37 11.87 0.85
CA ALA A 109 32.11 11.99 0.11
C ALA A 109 30.90 11.63 0.98
N ALA A 110 31.00 10.53 1.75
CA ALA A 110 29.95 10.11 2.68
C ALA A 110 29.69 11.13 3.80
N LEU A 111 30.75 11.75 4.34
CA LEU A 111 30.61 12.84 5.32
C LEU A 111 29.93 14.07 4.70
N ALA A 112 30.36 14.48 3.50
CA ALA A 112 29.75 15.60 2.80
C ALA A 112 28.26 15.36 2.55
N GLN A 113 27.89 14.15 2.12
CA GLN A 113 26.50 13.75 1.94
C GLN A 113 25.73 13.76 3.26
N CYS A 114 26.31 13.23 4.36
CA CYS A 114 25.68 13.24 5.68
C CYS A 114 25.37 14.67 6.16
N VAL A 115 26.34 15.59 6.04
CA VAL A 115 26.15 16.99 6.42
C VAL A 115 25.12 17.69 5.54
N ASP A 116 25.10 17.39 4.23
CA ASP A 116 24.10 17.91 3.31
C ASP A 116 22.70 17.39 3.66
N ASP A 117 22.55 16.09 3.92
CA ASP A 117 21.28 15.47 4.33
C ASP A 117 20.76 16.06 5.66
N CYS A 118 21.65 16.29 6.63
CA CYS A 118 21.31 16.98 7.87
C CYS A 118 20.82 18.41 7.62
N THR A 119 21.51 19.14 6.75
CA THR A 119 21.21 20.56 6.46
C THR A 119 19.92 20.70 5.64
N ASN A 120 19.68 19.75 4.73
CA ASN A 120 18.57 19.75 3.79
C ASN A 120 17.46 18.76 4.18
N CYS A 121 17.43 18.30 5.44
CA CYS A 121 16.52 17.24 5.89
C CYS A 121 15.05 17.56 5.56
N ASP A 122 14.59 18.78 5.86
CA ASP A 122 13.23 19.24 5.52
C ASP A 122 12.97 19.25 4.00
N ALA A 123 13.94 19.73 3.21
CA ALA A 123 13.82 19.77 1.76
C ALA A 123 13.78 18.36 1.15
N ASN A 124 14.55 17.42 1.72
CA ASN A 124 14.57 16.01 1.35
C ASN A 124 13.24 15.32 1.69
N CYS A 125 12.66 15.60 2.87
CA CYS A 125 11.33 15.10 3.23
C CYS A 125 10.23 15.65 2.29
N LEU A 126 10.29 16.94 1.94
CA LEU A 126 9.35 17.54 0.98
C LEU A 126 9.48 16.92 -0.41
N THR A 127 10.71 16.72 -0.88
CA THR A 127 11.00 16.06 -2.16
C THR A 127 10.44 14.64 -2.17
N THR A 128 10.69 13.87 -1.11
CA THR A 128 10.12 12.53 -0.90
C THR A 128 8.59 12.57 -0.97
N GLY A 129 7.96 13.55 -0.34
CA GLY A 129 6.51 13.75 -0.40
C GLY A 129 5.98 14.07 -1.80
N VAL A 130 6.72 14.80 -2.62
CA VAL A 130 6.37 15.05 -4.03
C VAL A 130 6.50 13.79 -4.87
N THR A 131 7.62 13.08 -4.76
CA THR A 131 7.86 11.80 -5.47
C THR A 131 6.76 10.81 -5.18
N CYS A 132 6.44 10.62 -3.90
CA CYS A 132 5.40 9.70 -3.48
C CYS A 132 3.99 10.12 -3.95
N LYS A 133 3.68 11.43 -4.02
CA LYS A 133 2.42 11.91 -4.64
C LYS A 133 2.36 11.59 -6.14
N ASN A 134 3.49 11.69 -6.84
CA ASN A 134 3.58 11.36 -8.25
C ASN A 134 3.41 9.85 -8.49
N GLU A 135 3.99 9.00 -7.64
CA GLU A 135 3.78 7.55 -7.67
C GLU A 135 2.33 7.16 -7.40
N ALA A 136 1.70 7.77 -6.39
CA ALA A 136 0.28 7.57 -6.10
C ALA A 136 -0.63 7.98 -7.28
N LYS A 137 -0.22 9.00 -8.04
CA LYS A 137 -0.91 9.42 -9.26
C LYS A 137 -0.66 8.41 -10.39
N ALA A 138 0.58 7.99 -10.61
CA ALA A 138 0.93 7.00 -11.62
C ALA A 138 0.19 5.67 -11.41
N ALA A 139 0.10 5.17 -10.17
CA ALA A 139 -0.65 3.97 -9.84
C ALA A 139 -2.16 4.11 -10.13
N ARG A 140 -2.73 5.29 -9.87
CA ARG A 140 -4.13 5.59 -10.22
C ARG A 140 -4.33 5.63 -11.73
N ASP A 141 -3.42 6.24 -12.47
CA ASP A 141 -3.51 6.37 -13.92
C ASP A 141 -3.33 4.99 -14.58
N ALA A 142 -2.44 4.14 -14.07
CA ALA A 142 -2.29 2.74 -14.48
C ALA A 142 -3.59 1.94 -14.27
N MET A 143 -4.22 2.06 -13.10
CA MET A 143 -5.52 1.41 -12.87
C MET A 143 -6.62 1.95 -13.77
N ARG A 144 -6.58 3.25 -14.10
CA ARG A 144 -7.55 3.83 -15.03
C ARG A 144 -7.40 3.22 -16.43
N GLU A 145 -6.17 2.96 -16.86
CA GLU A 145 -5.87 2.31 -18.13
C GLU A 145 -6.38 0.87 -18.15
N VAL A 146 -6.07 0.09 -17.11
CA VAL A 146 -6.60 -1.28 -16.92
C VAL A 146 -8.13 -1.28 -17.01
N CYS A 147 -8.77 -0.32 -16.35
CA CYS A 147 -10.21 -0.17 -16.36
C CYS A 147 -10.80 0.30 -17.70
N SER A 148 -10.02 1.01 -18.52
CA SER A 148 -10.39 1.30 -19.90
C SER A 148 -10.36 0.02 -20.74
N GLY A 149 -9.30 -0.79 -20.62
CA GLY A 149 -9.21 -2.08 -21.31
C GLY A 149 -10.36 -3.03 -20.94
N ALA A 150 -10.70 -3.13 -19.66
CA ALA A 150 -11.87 -3.90 -19.20
C ALA A 150 -13.18 -3.39 -19.83
N ARG A 151 -13.31 -2.08 -20.05
CA ARG A 151 -14.46 -1.49 -20.71
C ARG A 151 -14.50 -1.84 -22.20
N ASP A 152 -13.38 -1.79 -22.90
CA ASP A 152 -13.31 -2.12 -24.32
C ASP A 152 -13.67 -3.60 -24.57
N ILE A 153 -13.25 -4.49 -23.66
CA ILE A 153 -13.64 -5.90 -23.66
C ILE A 153 -15.15 -6.05 -23.45
N CYS A 154 -15.70 -5.31 -22.49
CA CYS A 154 -17.13 -5.25 -22.24
C CYS A 154 -17.95 -4.75 -23.44
N ASP A 155 -17.45 -3.75 -24.18
CA ASP A 155 -18.13 -3.16 -25.33
C ASP A 155 -17.97 -4.04 -26.61
N GLY A 156 -16.95 -4.89 -26.70
CA GLY A 156 -16.61 -5.63 -27.93
C GLY A 156 -16.68 -7.16 -27.91
N SER A 157 -16.49 -7.81 -26.74
CA SER A 157 -16.22 -9.26 -26.65
C SER A 157 -17.02 -9.98 -25.57
N CYS A 158 -17.98 -9.31 -24.96
CA CYS A 158 -18.76 -9.87 -23.88
C CYS A 158 -19.79 -10.87 -24.43
N GLU A 159 -19.35 -12.11 -24.61
CA GLU A 159 -20.21 -13.21 -25.03
C GLU A 159 -21.05 -13.70 -23.84
N GLU A 160 -22.37 -13.69 -24.00
CA GLU A 160 -23.27 -14.30 -23.03
C GLU A 160 -23.33 -15.83 -23.26
N PRO A 161 -23.42 -16.64 -22.19
CA PRO A 161 -23.53 -16.26 -20.78
C PRO A 161 -22.17 -16.15 -20.07
N ILE A 162 -22.05 -15.16 -19.18
CA ILE A 162 -20.96 -15.08 -18.20
C ILE A 162 -21.09 -16.28 -17.24
N ASP A 163 -19.96 -16.86 -16.82
CA ASP A 163 -19.94 -17.98 -15.90
C ASP A 163 -20.59 -17.60 -14.56
N ARG A 164 -21.81 -18.11 -14.34
CA ARG A 164 -22.60 -17.86 -13.13
C ARG A 164 -21.95 -18.47 -11.89
N GLY A 165 -21.22 -19.57 -12.04
CA GLY A 165 -20.48 -20.18 -10.94
C GLY A 165 -19.41 -19.23 -10.45
N CYS A 166 -18.62 -18.70 -11.39
CA CYS A 166 -17.59 -17.72 -11.08
C CYS A 166 -18.14 -16.47 -10.37
N VAL A 167 -19.21 -15.85 -10.89
CA VAL A 167 -19.84 -14.68 -10.25
C VAL A 167 -20.37 -15.00 -8.84
N HIS A 168 -20.96 -16.19 -8.65
CA HIS A 168 -21.46 -16.63 -7.36
C HIS A 168 -20.35 -16.81 -6.33
N ASP A 169 -19.23 -17.41 -6.73
CA ASP A 169 -18.06 -17.62 -5.88
C ASP A 169 -17.47 -16.27 -5.45
N CYS A 170 -17.28 -15.34 -6.39
CA CYS A 170 -16.82 -13.98 -6.08
C CYS A 170 -17.72 -13.25 -5.08
N THR A 171 -19.05 -13.36 -5.24
CA THR A 171 -20.02 -12.76 -4.32
C THR A 171 -19.94 -13.39 -2.93
N THR A 172 -19.74 -14.71 -2.87
CA THR A 172 -19.63 -15.45 -1.62
C THR A 172 -18.37 -15.05 -0.86
N ASP A 173 -17.24 -14.93 -1.57
CA ASP A 173 -15.98 -14.46 -1.01
C ASP A 173 -16.08 -13.01 -0.50
N GLU A 174 -16.79 -12.14 -1.22
CA GLU A 174 -17.10 -10.78 -0.77
C GLU A 174 -17.80 -10.78 0.59
N HIS A 175 -18.86 -11.58 0.71
CA HIS A 175 -19.66 -11.67 1.92
C HIS A 175 -18.83 -12.19 3.09
N GLY A 176 -18.03 -13.25 2.86
CA GLY A 176 -17.08 -13.76 3.85
C GLY A 176 -16.12 -12.66 4.32
N CYS A 177 -15.47 -11.97 3.39
CA CYS A 177 -14.55 -10.87 3.69
C CYS A 177 -15.23 -9.74 4.48
N ARG A 178 -16.43 -9.31 4.10
CA ARG A 178 -17.18 -8.25 4.81
C ARG A 178 -17.55 -8.68 6.23
N ASP A 179 -17.92 -9.94 6.43
CA ASP A 179 -18.26 -10.45 7.75
C ASP A 179 -17.02 -10.56 8.65
N ASP A 180 -15.86 -10.89 8.08
CA ASP A 180 -14.58 -10.89 8.78
C ASP A 180 -14.23 -9.47 9.25
N ALA A 181 -14.34 -8.47 8.37
CA ALA A 181 -14.12 -7.07 8.71
C ALA A 181 -15.02 -6.60 9.88
N LYS A 182 -16.31 -6.98 9.87
CA LYS A 182 -17.24 -6.68 10.98
C LYS A 182 -16.79 -7.35 12.27
N ARG A 183 -16.30 -8.59 12.23
CA ARG A 183 -15.80 -9.29 13.42
C ARG A 183 -14.56 -8.60 13.98
N THR A 184 -13.65 -8.14 13.12
CA THR A 184 -12.49 -7.33 13.49
C THR A 184 -12.93 -6.01 14.15
N GLU A 185 -13.94 -5.32 13.60
CA GLU A 185 -14.48 -4.09 14.18
C GLU A 185 -15.02 -4.31 15.60
N VAL A 186 -15.77 -5.40 15.80
CA VAL A 186 -16.34 -5.75 17.11
C VAL A 186 -15.22 -6.06 18.11
N GLY A 187 -14.18 -6.77 17.68
CA GLY A 187 -12.96 -7.00 18.48
C GLY A 187 -12.28 -5.69 18.87
N CYS A 188 -12.05 -4.80 17.90
CA CYS A 188 -11.43 -3.49 18.10
C CYS A 188 -12.23 -2.64 19.11
N LYS A 189 -13.56 -2.55 18.95
CA LYS A 189 -14.44 -1.80 19.85
C LYS A 189 -14.40 -2.33 21.29
N LYS A 190 -14.31 -3.65 21.47
CA LYS A 190 -14.17 -4.27 22.80
C LYS A 190 -12.85 -3.91 23.47
N GLY A 191 -11.79 -3.68 22.70
CA GLY A 191 -10.49 -3.23 23.18
C GLY A 191 -10.42 -1.76 23.56
N CYS A 192 -11.40 -0.94 23.18
CA CYS A 192 -11.42 0.48 23.51
C CYS A 192 -11.60 0.73 25.01
N ALA A 193 -10.78 1.63 25.58
CA ALA A 193 -10.93 2.11 26.94
C ALA A 193 -12.31 2.76 27.16
N LYS A 194 -12.81 2.78 28.41
CA LYS A 194 -14.08 3.45 28.77
C LYS A 194 -13.86 4.96 28.97
N GLY A 195 -14.88 5.78 28.72
CA GLY A 195 -14.85 7.25 28.93
C GLY A 195 -14.72 8.08 27.65
N SER A 196 -14.22 9.32 27.75
CA SER A 196 -14.11 10.25 26.61
C SER A 196 -13.17 9.73 25.50
N ALA A 197 -12.10 9.04 25.87
CA ALA A 197 -11.17 8.36 24.94
C ALA A 197 -11.84 7.22 24.14
N ALA A 198 -12.91 6.60 24.68
CA ALA A 198 -13.65 5.53 24.02
C ALA A 198 -14.22 5.98 22.67
N LYS A 199 -14.71 7.23 22.60
CA LYS A 199 -15.36 7.76 21.39
C LYS A 199 -14.37 7.91 20.24
N SER A 200 -13.14 8.32 20.53
CA SER A 200 -12.09 8.43 19.52
C SER A 200 -11.69 7.04 19.02
N CYS A 201 -11.45 6.10 19.94
CA CYS A 201 -11.11 4.72 19.61
C CYS A 201 -12.19 4.03 18.76
N ILE A 202 -13.46 4.09 19.16
CA ILE A 202 -14.58 3.50 18.40
C ILE A 202 -14.70 4.13 17.01
N ARG A 203 -14.43 5.44 16.88
CA ARG A 203 -14.42 6.11 15.58
C ARG A 203 -13.31 5.58 14.68
N THR A 204 -12.12 5.34 15.23
CA THR A 204 -11.01 4.71 14.49
C THR A 204 -11.38 3.28 14.08
N CYS A 205 -11.88 2.44 14.98
CA CYS A 205 -12.33 1.09 14.63
C CYS A 205 -13.38 1.08 13.49
N ARG A 206 -14.35 2.00 13.52
CA ARG A 206 -15.34 2.17 12.44
C ARG A 206 -14.69 2.57 11.13
N LYS A 207 -13.73 3.50 11.18
CA LYS A 207 -12.97 3.95 10.01
C LYS A 207 -12.21 2.76 9.38
N ASP A 208 -11.57 1.95 10.21
CA ASP A 208 -10.78 0.80 9.75
C ASP A 208 -11.67 -0.28 9.14
N ASN A 209 -12.78 -0.63 9.78
CA ASN A 209 -13.77 -1.55 9.20
C ASN A 209 -14.35 -1.02 7.86
N ASN A 210 -14.59 0.29 7.75
CA ASN A 210 -15.04 0.84 6.47
C ASN A 210 -13.97 0.74 5.37
N LEU A 211 -12.68 0.78 5.73
CA LEU A 211 -11.58 0.55 4.80
C LEU A 211 -11.47 -0.92 4.42
N GLU A 212 -11.60 -1.85 5.38
CA GLU A 212 -11.59 -3.29 5.12
C GLU A 212 -12.78 -3.72 4.27
N GLN A 213 -14.00 -3.27 4.57
CA GLN A 213 -15.17 -3.55 3.73
C GLN A 213 -14.99 -3.02 2.31
N GLN A 214 -14.34 -1.87 2.17
CA GLN A 214 -14.00 -1.32 0.86
C GLN A 214 -12.96 -2.19 0.13
N ALA A 215 -11.97 -2.76 0.83
CA ALA A 215 -11.04 -3.70 0.24
C ALA A 215 -11.71 -5.02 -0.19
N CYS A 216 -12.71 -5.50 0.56
CA CYS A 216 -13.52 -6.66 0.17
C CYS A 216 -14.31 -6.41 -1.12
N GLU A 217 -14.92 -5.22 -1.23
CA GLU A 217 -15.58 -4.79 -2.47
C GLU A 217 -14.58 -4.80 -3.63
N ASP A 218 -13.38 -4.22 -3.45
CA ASP A 218 -12.32 -4.16 -4.45
C ASP A 218 -11.81 -5.56 -4.87
N LEU A 219 -11.72 -6.53 -3.95
CA LEU A 219 -11.33 -7.91 -4.27
C LEU A 219 -12.36 -8.61 -5.17
N THR A 220 -13.65 -8.34 -4.92
CA THR A 220 -14.76 -8.92 -5.67
C THR A 220 -14.76 -8.44 -7.12
N VAL A 221 -14.35 -7.18 -7.34
CA VAL A 221 -14.09 -6.63 -8.68
C VAL A 221 -13.06 -7.47 -9.44
N LEU A 222 -11.93 -7.73 -8.79
CA LEU A 222 -10.82 -8.46 -9.38
C LEU A 222 -11.27 -9.87 -9.75
N CYS A 223 -12.07 -10.48 -8.89
CA CYS A 223 -12.68 -11.78 -9.12
C CYS A 223 -13.65 -11.74 -10.33
N TYR A 224 -14.56 -10.77 -10.40
CA TYR A 224 -15.47 -10.63 -11.55
C TYR A 224 -14.77 -10.39 -12.87
N ALA A 225 -13.66 -9.65 -12.87
CA ALA A 225 -12.87 -9.46 -14.07
C ALA A 225 -12.22 -10.77 -14.54
N GLY A 226 -11.75 -11.60 -13.61
CA GLY A 226 -11.32 -12.97 -13.90
C GLY A 226 -12.45 -13.80 -14.55
N CYS A 227 -13.69 -13.65 -14.10
CA CYS A 227 -14.85 -14.37 -14.67
C CYS A 227 -15.15 -14.01 -16.13
N ILE A 228 -14.72 -12.83 -16.60
CA ILE A 228 -14.86 -12.40 -18.00
C ILE A 228 -13.55 -12.48 -18.77
N GLY A 229 -12.54 -13.18 -18.23
CA GLY A 229 -11.24 -13.39 -18.88
C GLY A 229 -10.35 -12.15 -18.93
N VAL A 230 -10.65 -11.12 -18.13
CA VAL A 230 -9.84 -9.91 -18.03
C VAL A 230 -8.76 -10.13 -16.98
N ASP A 231 -7.51 -10.16 -17.42
CA ASP A 231 -6.36 -10.15 -16.52
C ASP A 231 -6.16 -8.73 -15.96
N LEU A 232 -6.58 -8.52 -14.72
CA LEU A 232 -6.39 -7.26 -13.98
C LEU A 232 -5.08 -7.23 -13.19
N THR A 233 -4.15 -8.16 -13.42
CA THR A 233 -2.85 -8.10 -12.76
C THR A 233 -2.20 -6.76 -13.14
N PRO A 234 -2.00 -5.84 -12.18
CA PRO A 234 -1.37 -4.58 -12.51
C PRO A 234 0.02 -4.89 -13.09
N PRO A 235 0.47 -4.17 -14.14
CA PRO A 235 1.85 -4.31 -14.58
C PRO A 235 2.75 -4.10 -13.36
N PRO A 236 3.82 -4.89 -13.20
CA PRO A 236 4.71 -4.75 -12.05
C PRO A 236 5.09 -3.29 -11.94
N VAL A 237 4.68 -2.65 -10.83
CA VAL A 237 5.16 -1.31 -10.52
C VAL A 237 6.65 -1.50 -10.34
N THR A 238 7.44 -1.06 -11.30
CA THR A 238 8.89 -0.97 -11.14
C THR A 238 9.09 -0.04 -9.97
N THR A 239 9.31 -0.62 -8.79
CA THR A 239 9.79 0.14 -7.63
C THR A 239 11.03 0.85 -8.14
N PRO A 240 11.08 2.20 -8.09
CA PRO A 240 12.30 2.89 -8.41
C PRO A 240 13.36 2.28 -7.51
N THR A 241 14.43 1.78 -8.14
CA THR A 241 15.61 1.31 -7.43
C THR A 241 15.89 2.35 -6.37
N THR A 242 15.73 1.96 -5.10
CA THR A 242 16.07 2.80 -3.97
C THR A 242 17.44 3.36 -4.30
N MET A 243 17.53 4.68 -4.52
CA MET A 243 18.83 5.31 -4.65
C MET A 243 19.49 4.95 -3.32
N ALA A 244 20.46 4.04 -3.40
CA ALA A 244 21.26 3.69 -2.26
C ALA A 244 21.92 4.99 -1.80
N PRO A 245 21.95 5.26 -0.48
CA PRO A 245 22.74 6.36 0.03
C PRO A 245 24.21 6.18 -0.36
#